data_AF-A0A1Z9HX47-F1
#
_entry.id   AF-A0A1Z9HX47-F1
#
_cell.length_a   1.000
_cell.length_b   1.000
_cell.length_c   1.000
_cell.angle_alpha   90.00
_cell.angle_beta   90.00
_cell.angle_gamma   90.00
#
_symmetry.space_group_name_H-M   'P 1'
#
loop_
_entity.id
_entity.type
_entity.pdbx_description
1 polymer ?
#
loop_
_entity_poly.entity_id
_entity_poly.type
_entity_poly.pdbx_seq_one_letter_code
_entity_poly.pdbx_strand_id
1 'polypeptide(L)'
;MENEEKINFATKIQNLVQNNKKIIITVFVLIVLVFISVVFFKNYQSSKNEKISEKFIQAELLLSLNKEAESKKIYTEIVLSKNKFYSLLALNEIIDNNLEENSEEILKLFEIIEKIRVEREQKNLFKMKKALYLMKISKNDEGKKLLNEIISDNSIWKETASEVSK
;
A
#
# COMPACT_ATOMS: atom_id res chain seq x y z
N MET A 1 56.64 -11.58 2.25
CA MET A 1 55.50 -12.06 1.45
C MET A 1 54.17 -11.43 1.84
N GLU A 2 53.48 -11.79 2.95
CA GLU A 2 52.13 -11.22 3.25
C GLU A 2 52.12 -9.68 3.46
N ASN A 3 53.17 -9.13 4.10
CA ASN A 3 53.30 -7.68 4.27
C ASN A 3 53.67 -6.93 2.98
N GLU A 4 54.37 -7.57 2.04
CA GLU A 4 54.75 -6.93 0.76
C GLU A 4 53.56 -6.83 -0.20
N GLU A 5 52.68 -7.85 -0.24
CA GLU A 5 51.44 -7.79 -1.02
C GLU A 5 50.47 -6.72 -0.50
N LYS A 6 50.34 -6.60 0.84
CA LYS A 6 49.53 -5.55 1.49
C LYS A 6 50.04 -4.14 1.15
N ILE A 7 51.37 -3.93 1.16
CA ILE A 7 52.00 -2.65 0.81
C ILE A 7 51.76 -2.29 -0.67
N ASN A 8 51.82 -3.27 -1.57
CA ASN A 8 51.59 -3.09 -3.01
C ASN A 8 50.12 -2.76 -3.32
N PHE A 9 49.17 -3.43 -2.66
CA PHE A 9 47.76 -3.13 -2.80
C PHE A 9 47.41 -1.71 -2.31
N ALA A 10 47.94 -1.32 -1.15
CA ALA A 10 47.71 0.01 -0.57
C ALA A 10 48.25 1.14 -1.46
N THR A 11 49.46 0.99 -2.02
CA THR A 11 50.03 1.98 -2.96
C THR A 11 49.26 2.07 -4.27
N LYS A 12 48.73 0.94 -4.77
CA LYS A 12 47.89 0.92 -5.98
C LYS A 12 46.56 1.64 -5.78
N ILE A 13 45.92 1.46 -4.62
CA ILE A 13 44.72 2.21 -4.20
C ILE A 13 45.04 3.71 -4.09
N GLN A 14 46.16 4.06 -3.46
CA GLN A 14 46.58 5.45 -3.28
C GLN A 14 46.79 6.17 -4.62
N ASN A 15 47.44 5.50 -5.58
CA ASN A 15 47.64 6.04 -6.94
C ASN A 15 46.32 6.20 -7.70
N LEU A 16 45.38 5.26 -7.56
CA LEU A 16 44.04 5.35 -8.15
C LEU A 16 43.23 6.54 -7.60
N VAL A 17 43.31 6.78 -6.29
CA VAL A 17 42.63 7.89 -5.62
C VAL A 17 43.22 9.24 -6.04
N GLN A 18 44.56 9.33 -6.15
CA GLN A 18 45.22 10.56 -6.56
C GLN A 18 44.93 10.91 -8.03
N ASN A 19 45.04 9.93 -8.95
CA ASN A 19 44.83 10.17 -10.38
C ASN A 19 43.38 10.50 -10.72
N ASN A 20 42.41 9.97 -9.95
CA ASN A 20 40.97 10.13 -10.24
C ASN A 20 40.22 10.96 -9.19
N LYS A 21 40.93 11.77 -8.39
CA LYS A 21 40.38 12.51 -7.25
C LYS A 21 39.11 13.30 -7.58
N LYS A 22 39.06 13.96 -8.74
CA LYS A 22 37.89 14.73 -9.20
C LYS A 22 36.67 13.83 -9.42
N ILE A 23 36.85 12.70 -10.10
CA ILE A 23 35.78 11.73 -10.37
C ILE A 23 35.25 11.15 -9.06
N ILE A 24 36.13 10.78 -8.14
CA ILE A 24 35.76 10.24 -6.83
C ILE A 24 34.93 11.25 -6.04
N ILE A 25 35.33 12.52 -6.02
CA ILE A 25 34.57 13.60 -5.36
C ILE A 25 33.20 13.76 -6.04
N THR A 26 33.13 13.79 -7.37
CA THR A 26 31.85 13.91 -8.10
C THR A 26 30.90 12.74 -7.78
N VAL A 27 31.40 11.51 -7.78
CA VAL A 27 30.61 10.32 -7.43
C VAL A 27 30.13 10.39 -5.98
N PHE A 28 31.00 10.80 -5.05
CA PHE A 28 30.64 10.97 -3.65
C PHE A 28 29.52 12.01 -3.46
N VAL A 29 29.63 13.17 -4.12
CA VAL A 29 28.60 14.21 -4.10
C VAL A 29 27.28 13.68 -4.69
N LEU A 30 27.34 12.92 -5.78
CA LEU A 30 26.15 12.30 -6.38
C LEU A 30 25.46 11.34 -5.39
N ILE A 31 26.24 10.51 -4.69
CA ILE A 31 25.73 9.58 -3.67
C ILE A 31 25.04 10.36 -2.55
N VAL A 32 25.66 11.43 -2.03
CA VAL A 32 25.08 12.28 -0.99
C VAL A 32 23.76 12.91 -1.46
N LEU A 33 23.68 13.40 -2.70
CA LEU A 33 22.46 13.96 -3.27
C LEU A 33 21.34 12.93 -3.39
N VAL A 34 21.66 11.68 -3.77
CA VAL A 34 20.69 10.57 -3.79
C VAL A 34 20.17 10.28 -2.38
N PHE A 35 21.04 10.22 -1.37
CA PHE A 35 20.63 10.03 0.02
C PHE A 35 19.69 11.13 0.52
N ILE A 36 20.04 12.40 0.28
CA ILE A 36 19.20 13.55 0.64
C ILE A 36 17.82 13.41 -0.03
N SER A 37 17.79 13.09 -1.32
CA SER A 37 16.57 12.94 -2.09
C SER A 37 15.67 11.82 -1.54
N VAL A 38 16.23 10.68 -1.14
CA VAL A 38 15.48 9.57 -0.52
C VAL A 38 14.87 9.99 0.82
N VAL A 39 15.60 10.72 1.67
CA VAL A 39 15.09 11.21 2.97
C VAL A 39 13.96 12.22 2.77
N PHE A 40 14.14 13.21 1.89
CA PHE A 40 13.09 14.18 1.56
C PHE A 40 11.83 13.50 1.01
N PHE A 41 12.00 12.53 0.10
CA PHE A 41 10.88 11.79 -0.45
C PHE A 41 10.11 11.01 0.62
N LYS A 42 10.82 10.40 1.59
CA LYS A 42 10.20 9.70 2.72
C LYS A 42 9.40 10.64 3.62
N ASN A 43 9.94 11.81 3.96
CA ASN A 43 9.23 12.80 4.78
C ASN A 43 7.99 13.36 4.07
N TYR A 44 8.09 13.63 2.78
CA TYR A 44 6.94 14.08 1.98
C TYR A 44 5.81 13.04 1.98
N GLN A 45 6.12 11.76 1.81
CA GLN A 45 5.15 10.66 1.93
C GLN A 45 4.57 10.56 3.34
N SER A 46 5.38 10.73 4.39
CA SER A 46 4.90 10.71 5.79
C SER A 46 3.86 11.79 6.04
N SER A 47 4.09 13.01 5.55
CA SER A 47 3.14 14.12 5.69
C SER A 47 1.81 13.87 4.98
N LYS A 48 1.81 13.07 3.90
CA LYS A 48 0.59 12.65 3.20
C LYS A 48 -0.19 11.63 4.03
N ASN A 49 0.50 10.67 4.65
CA ASN A 49 -0.14 9.68 5.52
C ASN A 49 -0.77 10.34 6.75
N GLU A 50 -0.10 11.32 7.34
CA GLU A 50 -0.63 12.10 8.47
C GLU A 50 -1.95 12.79 8.10
N LYS A 51 -1.98 13.55 7.00
CA LYS A 51 -3.21 14.21 6.52
C LYS A 51 -4.34 13.23 6.20
N ILE A 52 -4.02 12.06 5.61
CA ILE A 52 -5.03 11.04 5.33
C ILE A 52 -5.53 10.39 6.62
N SER A 53 -4.66 10.19 7.61
CA SER A 53 -5.05 9.69 8.93
C SER A 53 -5.97 10.65 9.66
N GLU A 54 -5.69 11.96 9.63
CA GLU A 54 -6.56 12.99 10.20
C GLU A 54 -7.93 12.99 9.53
N LYS A 55 -7.98 12.88 8.19
CA LYS A 55 -9.25 12.72 7.46
C LYS A 55 -10.00 11.45 7.88
N PHE A 56 -9.29 10.35 8.08
CA PHE A 56 -9.92 9.09 8.50
C PHE A 56 -10.57 9.26 9.88
N ILE A 57 -9.83 9.80 10.86
CA ILE A 57 -10.36 10.09 12.20
C ILE A 57 -11.52 11.08 12.14
N GLN A 58 -11.45 12.08 11.27
CA GLN A 58 -12.54 13.04 11.06
C GLN A 58 -13.80 12.35 10.53
N ALA A 59 -13.67 11.45 9.54
CA ALA A 59 -14.79 10.70 9.00
C ALA A 59 -15.43 9.79 10.07
N GLU A 60 -14.61 9.15 10.89
CA GLU A 60 -15.05 8.29 12.00
C GLU A 60 -15.77 9.09 13.09
N LEU A 61 -15.27 10.27 13.43
CA LEU A 61 -15.95 11.21 14.34
C LEU A 61 -17.30 11.65 13.78
N LEU A 62 -17.36 12.05 12.50
CA LEU A 62 -18.63 12.43 11.86
C LEU A 62 -19.63 11.28 11.86
N LEU A 63 -19.18 10.06 11.59
CA LEU A 63 -20.02 8.87 11.66
C LEU A 63 -20.59 8.67 13.07
N SER A 64 -19.76 8.79 14.10
CA SER A 64 -20.20 8.70 15.51
C SER A 64 -21.23 9.75 15.91
N LEU A 65 -21.26 10.89 15.20
CA LEU A 65 -22.22 11.98 15.36
C LEU A 65 -23.46 11.83 14.47
N ASN A 66 -23.68 10.65 13.86
CA ASN A 66 -24.75 10.34 12.91
C ASN A 66 -24.76 11.25 11.67
N LYS A 67 -23.59 11.79 11.28
CA LYS A 67 -23.41 12.62 10.08
C LYS A 67 -22.93 11.76 8.91
N GLU A 68 -23.72 10.76 8.56
CA GLU A 68 -23.36 9.69 7.60
C GLU A 68 -22.98 10.23 6.23
N ALA A 69 -23.74 11.18 5.67
CA ALA A 69 -23.44 11.75 4.35
C ALA A 69 -22.08 12.48 4.30
N GLU A 70 -21.75 13.19 5.38
CA GLU A 70 -20.48 13.91 5.52
C GLU A 70 -19.32 12.93 5.70
N SER A 71 -19.50 11.92 6.55
CA SER A 71 -18.54 10.83 6.76
C SER A 71 -18.26 10.06 5.47
N LYS A 72 -19.31 9.62 4.76
CA LYS A 72 -19.24 8.94 3.46
C LYS A 72 -18.40 9.71 2.45
N LYS A 73 -18.61 11.02 2.37
CA LYS A 73 -17.86 11.89 1.45
C LYS A 73 -16.36 11.84 1.75
N ILE A 74 -15.98 11.95 3.03
CA ILE A 74 -14.58 11.91 3.43
C ILE A 74 -13.98 10.52 3.22
N TYR A 75 -14.68 9.44 3.57
CA TYR A 75 -14.20 8.09 3.27
C TYR A 75 -14.00 7.86 1.77
N THR A 76 -14.92 8.35 0.93
CA THR A 76 -14.78 8.27 -0.53
C THR A 76 -13.54 9.02 -1.02
N GLU A 77 -13.27 10.21 -0.49
CA GLU A 77 -12.02 10.96 -0.78
C GLU A 77 -10.77 10.16 -0.37
N ILE A 78 -10.82 9.47 0.78
CA ILE A 78 -9.73 8.63 1.25
C ILE A 78 -9.52 7.44 0.31
N VAL A 79 -10.57 6.79 -0.18
CA VAL A 79 -10.45 5.72 -1.19
C VAL A 79 -9.78 6.25 -2.47
N LEU A 80 -10.25 7.40 -2.97
CA LEU A 80 -9.71 8.04 -4.18
C LEU A 80 -8.25 8.46 -4.05
N SER A 81 -7.77 8.72 -2.83
CA SER A 81 -6.36 9.03 -2.55
C SER A 81 -5.39 7.87 -2.80
N LYS A 82 -5.90 6.63 -2.92
CA LYS A 82 -5.12 5.39 -3.13
C LYS A 82 -4.03 5.18 -2.09
N ASN A 83 -4.26 5.63 -0.86
CA ASN A 83 -3.40 5.34 0.27
C ASN A 83 -3.40 3.83 0.57
N LYS A 84 -2.20 3.24 0.71
CA LYS A 84 -2.04 1.78 0.89
C LYS A 84 -2.84 1.21 2.07
N PHE A 85 -2.99 1.99 3.14
CA PHE A 85 -3.62 1.55 4.38
C PHE A 85 -5.04 2.11 4.50
N TYR A 86 -5.17 3.44 4.49
CA TYR A 86 -6.43 4.09 4.79
C TYR A 86 -7.49 3.95 3.70
N SER A 87 -7.13 3.76 2.43
CA SER A 87 -8.13 3.56 1.38
C SER A 87 -8.91 2.26 1.58
N LEU A 88 -8.23 1.18 2.02
CA LEU A 88 -8.93 -0.06 2.35
C LEU A 88 -9.85 0.14 3.56
N LEU A 89 -9.33 0.75 4.63
CA LEU A 89 -10.11 0.96 5.85
C LEU A 89 -11.35 1.81 5.55
N ALA A 90 -11.20 2.89 4.80
CA ALA A 90 -12.31 3.74 4.40
C ALA A 90 -13.37 2.99 3.58
N LEU A 91 -12.95 2.10 2.66
CA LEU A 91 -13.90 1.27 1.93
C LEU A 91 -14.65 0.29 2.86
N ASN A 92 -13.94 -0.33 3.82
CA ASN A 92 -14.60 -1.19 4.79
C ASN A 92 -15.61 -0.41 5.63
N GLU A 93 -15.27 0.78 6.12
CA GLU A 93 -16.21 1.64 6.87
C GLU A 93 -17.46 1.99 6.06
N ILE A 94 -17.32 2.29 4.76
CA ILE A 94 -18.46 2.54 3.87
C ILE A 94 -19.37 1.31 3.78
N ILE A 95 -18.80 0.11 3.67
CA ILE A 95 -19.57 -1.14 3.50
C ILE A 95 -20.21 -1.60 4.81
N ASP A 96 -19.42 -1.64 5.89
CA ASP A 96 -19.80 -2.22 7.17
C ASP A 96 -20.89 -1.35 7.85
N ASN A 97 -20.86 -0.03 7.62
CA ASN A 97 -21.88 0.91 8.10
C ASN A 97 -22.97 1.23 7.06
N ASN A 98 -23.00 0.55 5.91
CA ASN A 98 -23.95 0.76 4.81
C ASN A 98 -24.09 2.24 4.36
N LEU A 99 -22.98 2.98 4.30
CA LEU A 99 -22.98 4.41 3.92
C LEU A 99 -23.28 4.64 2.42
N GLU A 100 -23.23 3.60 1.61
CA GLU A 100 -23.61 3.61 0.20
C GLU A 100 -24.55 2.44 -0.10
N GLU A 101 -25.71 2.75 -0.66
CA GLU A 101 -26.72 1.77 -1.07
C GLU A 101 -26.49 1.32 -2.53
N ASN A 102 -25.89 2.18 -3.34
CA ASN A 102 -25.63 1.86 -4.74
C ASN A 102 -24.45 0.89 -4.86
N SER A 103 -24.78 -0.37 -5.16
CA SER A 103 -23.79 -1.43 -5.34
C SER A 103 -22.78 -1.16 -6.46
N GLU A 104 -23.16 -0.44 -7.52
CA GLU A 104 -22.23 -0.09 -8.60
C GLU A 104 -21.17 0.89 -8.12
N GLU A 105 -21.53 1.84 -7.26
CA GLU A 105 -20.58 2.79 -6.67
C GLU A 105 -19.58 2.06 -5.75
N ILE A 106 -20.06 1.12 -4.91
CA ILE A 106 -19.15 0.31 -4.08
C ILE A 106 -18.21 -0.53 -4.95
N LEU A 107 -18.69 -1.13 -6.04
CA LEU A 107 -17.85 -1.90 -6.95
C LEU A 107 -16.78 -1.02 -7.63
N LYS A 108 -17.09 0.23 -8.00
CA LYS A 108 -16.10 1.19 -8.49
C LYS A 108 -15.02 1.50 -7.45
N LEU A 109 -15.40 1.60 -6.16
CA LEU A 109 -14.43 1.78 -5.08
C LEU A 109 -13.51 0.56 -4.94
N PHE A 110 -14.04 -0.66 -5.05
CA PHE A 110 -13.21 -1.87 -5.08
C PHE A 110 -12.19 -1.86 -6.24
N GLU A 111 -12.59 -1.44 -7.45
CA GLU A 111 -11.67 -1.34 -8.59
C GLU A 111 -10.51 -0.35 -8.36
N ILE A 112 -10.76 0.71 -7.57
CA ILE A 112 -9.71 1.65 -7.17
C ILE A 112 -8.72 0.97 -6.23
N ILE A 113 -9.21 0.23 -5.24
CA ILE A 113 -8.37 -0.50 -4.27
C ILE A 113 -7.55 -1.60 -4.95
N GLU A 114 -8.11 -2.32 -5.94
CA GLU A 114 -7.41 -3.37 -6.68
C GLU A 114 -6.19 -2.87 -7.46
N LYS A 115 -6.14 -1.57 -7.78
CA LYS A 115 -5.00 -0.91 -8.47
C LYS A 115 -3.87 -0.52 -7.51
N ILE A 116 -4.07 -0.60 -6.20
CA ILE A 116 -3.06 -0.26 -5.20
C ILE A 116 -2.06 -1.41 -5.09
N ARG A 117 -0.75 -1.09 -5.19
CA ARG A 117 0.32 -2.08 -5.03
C ARG A 117 0.45 -2.51 -3.57
N VAL A 118 -0.04 -3.71 -3.27
CA VAL A 118 0.03 -4.34 -1.95
C VAL A 118 0.71 -5.71 -2.00
N GLU A 119 1.05 -6.25 -0.84
CA GLU A 119 1.61 -7.60 -0.73
C GLU A 119 0.55 -8.65 -1.02
N ARG A 120 0.99 -9.86 -1.36
CA ARG A 120 0.11 -10.97 -1.78
C ARG A 120 -1.01 -11.24 -0.77
N GLU A 121 -0.69 -11.35 0.52
CA GLU A 121 -1.70 -11.65 1.54
C GLU A 121 -2.68 -10.49 1.76
N GLN A 122 -2.23 -9.24 1.61
CA GLN A 122 -3.12 -8.07 1.64
C GLN A 122 -4.06 -8.08 0.42
N LYS A 123 -3.54 -8.42 -0.76
CA LYS A 123 -4.34 -8.54 -1.99
C LYS A 123 -5.41 -9.64 -1.84
N ASN A 124 -5.05 -10.78 -1.24
CA ASN A 124 -5.99 -11.87 -1.00
C ASN A 124 -7.05 -11.50 0.04
N LEU A 125 -6.70 -10.76 1.09
CA LEU A 125 -7.68 -10.21 2.03
C LEU A 125 -8.67 -9.27 1.32
N PHE A 126 -8.21 -8.41 0.42
CA PHE A 126 -9.08 -7.49 -0.32
C PHE A 126 -10.01 -8.25 -1.26
N LYS A 127 -9.47 -9.25 -1.95
CA LYS A 127 -10.24 -10.16 -2.79
C LYS A 127 -11.33 -10.88 -1.99
N MET A 128 -11.02 -11.33 -0.78
CA MET A 128 -11.98 -11.98 0.12
C MET A 128 -13.10 -11.01 0.53
N LYS A 129 -12.77 -9.77 0.93
CA LYS A 129 -13.76 -8.74 1.26
C LYS A 129 -14.67 -8.41 0.08
N LYS A 130 -14.11 -8.29 -1.13
CA LYS A 130 -14.89 -8.10 -2.37
C LYS A 130 -15.81 -9.29 -2.65
N ALA A 131 -15.33 -10.51 -2.47
CA ALA A 131 -16.13 -11.72 -2.66
C ALA A 131 -17.34 -11.76 -1.72
N LEU A 132 -17.13 -11.46 -0.43
CA LEU A 132 -18.20 -11.36 0.56
C LEU A 132 -19.23 -10.30 0.17
N TYR A 133 -18.76 -9.13 -0.28
CA TYR A 133 -19.66 -8.07 -0.74
C TYR A 133 -20.47 -8.48 -1.98
N LEU A 134 -19.83 -9.12 -2.97
CA LEU A 134 -20.52 -9.64 -4.16
C LEU A 134 -21.61 -10.65 -3.80
N MET A 135 -21.33 -11.55 -2.86
CA MET A 135 -22.32 -12.49 -2.34
C MET A 135 -23.48 -11.79 -1.63
N LYS A 136 -23.20 -10.74 -0.83
CA LYS A 136 -24.23 -9.89 -0.18
C LYS A 136 -25.19 -9.26 -1.19
N ILE A 137 -24.71 -8.90 -2.38
CA ILE A 137 -25.54 -8.32 -3.47
C ILE A 137 -26.01 -9.37 -4.49
N SER A 138 -26.07 -10.64 -4.10
CA SER A 138 -26.54 -11.77 -4.93
C SER A 138 -25.70 -12.09 -6.18
N LYS A 139 -24.48 -11.56 -6.30
CA LYS A 139 -23.49 -11.90 -7.35
C LYS A 139 -22.62 -13.09 -6.92
N ASN A 140 -23.28 -14.20 -6.57
CA ASN A 140 -22.64 -15.35 -5.95
C ASN A 140 -21.54 -15.98 -6.81
N ASP A 141 -21.75 -16.10 -8.12
CA ASP A 141 -20.78 -16.72 -9.02
C ASP A 141 -19.48 -15.92 -9.11
N GLU A 142 -19.58 -14.59 -9.16
CA GLU A 142 -18.42 -13.69 -9.14
C GLU A 142 -17.69 -13.77 -7.79
N GLY A 143 -18.42 -13.78 -6.68
CA GLY A 143 -17.85 -13.94 -5.35
C GLY A 143 -17.12 -15.29 -5.18
N LYS A 144 -17.76 -16.40 -5.56
CA LYS A 144 -17.18 -17.75 -5.49
C LYS A 144 -15.92 -17.88 -6.35
N LYS A 145 -15.91 -17.25 -7.54
CA LYS A 145 -14.71 -17.21 -8.39
C LYS A 145 -13.52 -16.58 -7.64
N LEU A 146 -13.74 -15.44 -6.98
CA LEU A 146 -12.70 -14.77 -6.21
C LEU A 146 -12.22 -15.62 -5.02
N LEU A 147 -13.11 -16.30 -4.31
CA LEU A 147 -12.74 -17.21 -3.22
C LEU A 147 -11.89 -18.39 -3.74
N ASN A 148 -12.28 -18.99 -4.86
CA ASN A 148 -11.54 -20.09 -5.48
C ASN A 148 -10.12 -19.67 -5.89
N GLU A 149 -9.94 -18.45 -6.39
CA GLU A 149 -8.61 -17.91 -6.68
C GLU A 149 -7.74 -17.85 -5.40
N ILE A 150 -8.29 -17.43 -4.26
CA ILE A 150 -7.56 -17.40 -2.97
C ILE A 150 -7.19 -18.81 -2.52
N ILE A 151 -8.12 -19.76 -2.65
CA ILE A 151 -7.92 -21.16 -2.25
C ILE A 151 -6.79 -21.80 -3.08
N SER A 152 -6.79 -21.52 -4.39
CA SER A 152 -5.77 -22.02 -5.33
C SER A 152 -4.40 -21.39 -5.12
N ASP A 153 -4.34 -20.17 -4.58
CA ASP A 153 -3.10 -19.43 -4.39
C ASP A 153 -2.27 -19.93 -3.19
N ASN A 154 -2.73 -20.90 -2.39
CA ASN A 154 -2.06 -21.31 -1.13
C ASN A 154 -1.80 -20.13 -0.18
N SER A 155 -2.80 -19.24 -0.10
CA SER A 155 -2.86 -18.04 0.74
C SER A 155 -3.04 -18.39 2.22
N ILE A 156 -2.65 -17.50 3.14
CA ILE A 156 -3.01 -17.67 4.57
C ILE A 156 -4.53 -17.65 4.78
N TRP A 157 -5.25 -17.02 3.84
CA TRP A 157 -6.71 -16.91 3.83
C TRP A 157 -7.41 -18.12 3.21
N LYS A 158 -6.67 -19.15 2.77
CA LYS A 158 -7.24 -20.31 2.07
C LYS A 158 -8.32 -21.01 2.88
N GLU A 159 -8.07 -21.25 4.17
CA GLU A 159 -8.99 -21.99 5.02
C GLU A 159 -10.29 -21.20 5.23
N THR A 160 -10.17 -19.92 5.57
CA THR A 160 -11.31 -19.00 5.67
C THR A 160 -12.09 -18.90 4.35
N ALA A 161 -11.39 -18.77 3.21
CA ALA A 161 -12.03 -18.70 1.91
C ALA A 161 -12.79 -20.00 1.58
N SER A 162 -12.22 -21.15 1.94
CA SER A 162 -12.88 -22.45 1.75
C SER A 162 -14.12 -22.60 2.63
N GLU A 163 -14.09 -22.12 3.87
CA GLU A 163 -15.24 -22.14 4.77
C GLU A 163 -16.36 -21.24 4.26
N VAL A 164 -16.04 -20.01 3.86
CA VAL A 164 -17.01 -19.05 3.31
C VAL A 164 -17.60 -19.50 1.98
N SER A 165 -16.87 -20.32 1.21
CA SER A 165 -17.33 -20.79 -0.11
C SER A 165 -18.38 -21.92 -0.07
N LYS A 166 -18.58 -22.54 1.11
CA LYS A 166 -19.57 -23.61 1.32
C LYS A 166 -20.99 -23.05 1.33
#